data_AF-A0A947YPM5-F1
#
_entry.id   AF-A0A947YPM5-F1
#
_cell.length_a   1.000
_cell.length_b   1.000
_cell.length_c   1.000
_cell.angle_alpha   90.00
_cell.angle_beta   90.00
_cell.angle_gamma   90.00
#
_symmetry.space_group_name_H-M   'P 1'
#
loop_
_entity.id
_entity.type
_entity.pdbx_description
1 polymer ?
#
loop_
_entity_poly.entity_id
_entity_poly.type
_entity_poly.pdbx_seq_one_letter_code
_entity_poly.pdbx_strand_id
1 'polypeptide(L)'
;GQYAPEHLCQMINPILKGEADAVFGSRMIHKWKALKGKMPFYKWIGTISYITYGRQSYLFAFLWKYMPFFSSLRVWGRLNIILVPIIGWLLATAYTHFEDIVLRDKREWSKWKAISVLVGVYLIVLGVQSYLFRNKLYDIYWTTHFKWIEILRQASKAMADNPSCTTYLDQIAVYSKWLSFQEALFIIFGIVAFSILFVLFLCASRLQSSRSQKALLAGLVLFSMLEMGHTGILMWPGRVLSTQRTRLNIEELNQKSFGIPRTDYNATISLSESFSVGVVPNWYFNRYNQFLHSPKFDPEARKRLLGVIDGRKLYLSEAINYPAIQAFLDDAERFKDFKQVVSYTGEELILDVDAPMKGYLSFIDNWNPDWKATVDGRPVSIELLFGTFKSIQVPVGKHRVVFTYRPKFL
;
A
#
# COMPACT_ATOMS: atom_id res chain seq x y z
N GLY A 1 -10.92 -14.54 -1.42
CA GLY A 1 -9.83 -14.80 -2.40
C GLY A 1 -10.09 -14.02 -3.69
N GLN A 2 -9.11 -13.92 -4.58
CA GLN A 2 -9.26 -13.29 -5.92
C GLN A 2 -10.14 -14.12 -6.88
N TYR A 3 -10.32 -15.40 -6.56
CA TYR A 3 -11.14 -16.35 -7.31
C TYR A 3 -12.11 -17.02 -6.34
N ALA A 4 -13.24 -17.46 -6.88
CA ALA A 4 -14.16 -18.26 -6.10
C ALA A 4 -13.52 -19.65 -5.87
N PRO A 5 -13.69 -20.27 -4.68
CA PRO A 5 -13.03 -21.52 -4.32
C PRO A 5 -13.17 -22.62 -5.38
N GLU A 6 -14.33 -22.69 -6.03
CA GLU A 6 -14.65 -23.65 -7.10
C GLU A 6 -13.73 -23.57 -8.33
N HIS A 7 -13.05 -22.44 -8.54
CA HIS A 7 -12.10 -22.27 -9.67
C HIS A 7 -10.64 -22.52 -9.28
N LEU A 8 -10.33 -22.73 -8.00
CA LEU A 8 -8.94 -22.93 -7.55
C LEU A 8 -8.33 -24.21 -8.14
N CYS A 9 -9.07 -25.32 -8.15
CA CYS A 9 -8.59 -26.58 -8.74
C CYS A 9 -8.26 -26.42 -10.23
N GLN A 10 -9.10 -25.71 -10.99
CA GLN A 10 -8.85 -25.44 -12.41
C GLN A 10 -7.60 -24.58 -12.63
N MET A 11 -7.32 -23.64 -11.73
CA MET A 11 -6.15 -22.76 -11.81
C MET A 11 -4.85 -23.45 -11.37
N ILE A 12 -4.94 -24.38 -10.42
CA ILE A 12 -3.77 -25.03 -9.81
C ILE A 12 -3.36 -26.29 -10.59
N ASN A 13 -4.31 -27.00 -11.20
CA ASN A 13 -4.03 -28.24 -11.94
C ASN A 13 -2.91 -28.14 -13.00
N PRO A 14 -2.82 -27.08 -13.82
CA PRO A 14 -1.73 -26.96 -14.79
C PRO A 14 -0.35 -26.83 -14.12
N ILE A 15 -0.29 -26.23 -12.93
CA ILE A 15 0.95 -26.11 -12.15
C ILE A 15 1.31 -27.47 -11.54
N LEU A 16 0.34 -28.16 -10.94
CA LEU A 16 0.56 -29.48 -10.33
C LEU A 16 0.98 -30.55 -11.34
N LYS A 17 0.47 -30.46 -12.57
CA LYS A 17 0.83 -31.37 -13.66
C LYS A 17 2.13 -30.99 -14.39
N GLY A 18 2.76 -29.87 -14.02
CA GLY A 18 3.94 -29.37 -14.73
C GLY A 18 3.65 -28.88 -16.16
N GLU A 19 2.38 -28.60 -16.48
CA GLU A 19 1.94 -28.13 -17.79
C GLU A 19 2.13 -26.60 -17.95
N ALA A 20 2.26 -25.86 -16.85
CA ALA A 20 2.49 -24.41 -16.86
C ALA A 20 3.29 -23.94 -15.64
N ASP A 21 4.25 -23.04 -15.86
CA ASP A 21 5.01 -22.36 -14.78
C ASP A 21 4.20 -21.26 -14.08
N ALA A 22 3.13 -20.75 -14.72
CA ALA A 22 2.22 -19.76 -14.15
C ALA A 22 0.82 -19.83 -14.79
N VAL A 23 -0.21 -19.61 -13.98
CA VAL A 23 -1.61 -19.58 -14.43
C VAL A 23 -2.25 -18.24 -14.05
N PHE A 24 -2.74 -17.51 -15.06
CA PHE A 24 -3.41 -16.23 -14.88
C PHE A 24 -4.92 -16.36 -15.08
N GLY A 25 -5.68 -16.06 -14.03
CA GLY A 25 -7.14 -15.94 -14.11
C GLY A 25 -7.56 -14.48 -14.26
N SER A 26 -8.59 -14.20 -15.03
CA SER A 26 -9.25 -12.90 -14.96
C SER A 26 -10.73 -13.04 -15.28
N ARG A 27 -11.58 -12.56 -14.35
CA ARG A 27 -13.01 -12.40 -14.60
C ARG A 27 -13.30 -11.40 -15.74
N MET A 28 -12.29 -10.64 -16.19
CA MET A 28 -12.38 -9.64 -17.26
C MET A 28 -11.74 -10.08 -18.59
N ILE A 29 -11.48 -11.38 -18.79
CA ILE A 29 -10.91 -11.88 -20.06
C ILE A 29 -11.81 -11.54 -21.27
N HIS A 30 -13.12 -11.41 -21.09
CA HIS A 30 -14.07 -11.02 -22.14
C HIS A 30 -14.62 -9.61 -21.92
N LYS A 31 -13.77 -8.60 -22.13
CA LYS A 31 -14.01 -7.16 -21.84
C LYS A 31 -15.26 -6.54 -22.47
N TRP A 32 -15.75 -7.11 -23.57
CA TRP A 32 -16.81 -6.51 -24.39
C TRP A 32 -18.22 -7.06 -24.11
N LYS A 33 -18.38 -8.11 -23.29
CA LYS A 33 -19.70 -8.70 -23.01
C LYS A 33 -20.66 -7.73 -22.29
N ALA A 34 -20.15 -6.76 -21.53
CA ALA A 34 -20.96 -5.80 -20.78
C ALA A 34 -21.56 -4.66 -21.62
N LEU A 35 -21.07 -4.42 -22.85
CA LEU A 35 -21.47 -3.25 -23.67
C LEU A 35 -22.71 -3.51 -24.56
N LYS A 36 -23.37 -4.66 -24.43
CA LYS A 36 -24.61 -4.98 -25.18
C LYS A 36 -25.86 -4.21 -24.73
N GLY A 37 -25.76 -3.34 -23.73
CA GLY A 37 -26.91 -2.71 -23.05
C GLY A 37 -27.42 -1.36 -23.59
N LYS A 38 -27.03 -0.91 -24.79
CA LYS A 38 -27.46 0.39 -25.38
C LYS A 38 -27.27 1.63 -24.49
N MET A 39 -26.32 1.62 -23.55
CA MET A 39 -26.02 2.80 -22.72
C MET A 39 -25.34 3.90 -23.57
N PRO A 40 -25.79 5.17 -23.49
CA PRO A 40 -25.09 6.28 -24.12
C PRO A 40 -23.65 6.42 -23.63
N PHE A 41 -22.71 6.62 -24.55
CA PHE A 41 -21.26 6.57 -24.29
C PHE A 41 -20.79 7.53 -23.18
N TYR A 42 -21.31 8.76 -23.14
CA TYR A 42 -20.97 9.74 -22.09
C TYR A 42 -21.42 9.30 -20.69
N LYS A 43 -22.58 8.63 -20.57
CA LYS A 43 -23.06 8.09 -19.29
C LYS A 43 -22.17 6.96 -18.82
N TRP A 44 -21.67 6.15 -19.74
CA TRP A 44 -20.72 5.09 -19.43
C TRP A 44 -19.41 5.65 -18.90
N ILE A 45 -18.83 6.68 -19.55
CA ILE A 45 -17.62 7.36 -19.04
C ILE A 45 -17.85 7.93 -17.63
N GLY A 46 -18.93 8.69 -17.43
CA GLY A 46 -19.24 9.28 -16.13
C GLY A 46 -19.43 8.23 -15.03
N THR A 47 -20.08 7.10 -15.36
CA THR A 47 -20.29 5.99 -14.42
C THR A 47 -18.97 5.30 -14.06
N ILE A 48 -18.11 5.04 -15.04
CA ILE A 48 -16.78 4.44 -14.83
C ILE A 48 -15.94 5.35 -13.94
N SER A 49 -15.83 6.63 -14.30
CA SER A 49 -15.09 7.62 -13.50
C SER A 49 -15.64 7.71 -12.07
N TYR A 50 -16.95 7.81 -11.89
CA TYR A 50 -17.56 7.91 -10.56
C TYR A 50 -17.29 6.66 -9.71
N ILE A 51 -17.32 5.46 -10.30
CA ILE A 51 -16.99 4.21 -9.60
C ILE A 51 -15.52 4.17 -9.18
N THR A 52 -14.60 4.75 -9.97
CA THR A 52 -13.16 4.69 -9.66
C THR A 52 -12.73 5.44 -8.40
N TYR A 53 -13.56 6.36 -7.90
CA TYR A 53 -13.36 7.02 -6.59
C TYR A 53 -13.54 6.07 -5.39
N GLY A 54 -13.84 4.79 -5.63
CA GLY A 54 -13.83 3.75 -4.60
C GLY A 54 -14.81 4.08 -3.48
N ARG A 55 -14.40 3.94 -2.22
CA ARG A 55 -15.28 4.16 -1.05
C ARG A 55 -15.90 5.56 -0.97
N GLN A 56 -15.35 6.56 -1.65
CA GLN A 56 -15.92 7.91 -1.67
C GLN A 56 -17.11 8.04 -2.62
N SER A 57 -17.31 7.06 -3.51
CA SER A 57 -18.47 7.00 -4.39
C SER A 57 -19.61 6.24 -3.74
N TYR A 58 -20.77 6.88 -3.62
CA TYR A 58 -21.97 6.22 -3.09
C TYR A 58 -22.37 5.03 -3.96
N LEU A 59 -22.22 5.16 -5.28
CA LEU A 59 -22.50 4.07 -6.21
C LEU A 59 -21.52 2.91 -5.98
N PHE A 60 -20.22 3.19 -5.82
CA PHE A 60 -19.25 2.14 -5.49
C PHE A 60 -19.58 1.44 -4.17
N ALA A 61 -19.86 2.20 -3.10
CA ALA A 61 -20.17 1.65 -1.78
C ALA A 61 -21.45 0.78 -1.83
N PHE A 62 -22.46 1.24 -2.57
CA PHE A 62 -23.70 0.49 -2.80
C PHE A 62 -23.42 -0.82 -3.56
N LEU A 63 -22.73 -0.75 -4.70
CA LEU A 63 -22.40 -1.94 -5.51
C LEU A 63 -21.52 -2.92 -4.73
N TRP A 64 -20.58 -2.41 -3.94
CA TRP A 64 -19.72 -3.22 -3.07
C TRP A 64 -20.52 -3.96 -2.00
N LYS A 65 -21.52 -3.32 -1.40
CA LYS A 65 -22.34 -3.91 -0.33
C LYS A 65 -23.34 -4.94 -0.87
N TYR A 66 -24.00 -4.63 -1.98
CA TYR A 66 -25.16 -5.41 -2.45
C TYR A 66 -24.89 -6.32 -3.66
N MET A 67 -23.74 -6.19 -4.33
CA MET A 67 -23.38 -7.08 -5.44
C MET A 67 -22.14 -7.92 -5.11
N PRO A 68 -22.31 -9.19 -4.71
CA PRO A 68 -21.19 -10.11 -4.40
C PRO A 68 -20.18 -10.24 -5.55
N PHE A 69 -20.65 -10.16 -6.80
CA PHE A 69 -19.77 -10.14 -7.96
C PHE A 69 -18.87 -8.89 -7.97
N PHE A 70 -19.43 -7.72 -7.67
CA PHE A 70 -18.66 -6.47 -7.67
C PHE A 70 -17.61 -6.48 -6.55
N SER A 71 -17.97 -6.83 -5.32
CA SER A 71 -17.02 -6.88 -4.21
C SER A 71 -15.89 -7.92 -4.38
N SER A 72 -16.07 -8.90 -5.28
CA SER A 72 -15.03 -9.87 -5.63
C SER A 72 -13.97 -9.37 -6.62
N LEU A 73 -14.25 -8.29 -7.36
CA LEU A 73 -13.31 -7.73 -8.33
C LEU A 73 -12.21 -6.93 -7.62
N ARG A 74 -10.98 -7.08 -8.11
CA ARG A 74 -9.80 -6.37 -7.57
C ARG A 74 -9.40 -5.19 -8.47
N VAL A 75 -8.77 -4.20 -7.84
CA VAL A 75 -8.10 -3.08 -8.50
C VAL A 75 -9.03 -2.11 -9.24
N TRP A 76 -10.02 -1.59 -8.51
CA TRP A 76 -10.96 -0.59 -9.00
C TRP A 76 -10.33 0.74 -9.42
N GLY A 77 -9.25 1.16 -8.77
CA GLY A 77 -8.52 2.38 -9.15
C GLY A 77 -7.93 2.33 -10.56
N ARG A 78 -7.76 1.12 -11.15
CA ARG A 78 -7.24 0.95 -12.51
C ARG A 78 -8.33 0.87 -13.57
N LEU A 79 -9.61 0.96 -13.22
CA LEU A 79 -10.70 0.97 -14.22
C LEU A 79 -10.56 2.15 -15.20
N ASN A 80 -9.97 3.26 -14.75
CA ASN A 80 -9.68 4.42 -15.59
C ASN A 80 -8.70 4.14 -16.74
N ILE A 81 -7.95 3.03 -16.71
CA ILE A 81 -7.12 2.60 -17.85
C ILE A 81 -8.00 2.41 -19.10
N ILE A 82 -9.26 2.01 -18.93
CA ILE A 82 -10.22 1.85 -20.03
C ILE A 82 -10.48 3.19 -20.72
N LEU A 83 -10.34 4.32 -20.01
CA LEU A 83 -10.52 5.67 -20.57
C LEU A 83 -9.30 6.17 -21.34
N VAL A 84 -8.14 5.50 -21.25
CA VAL A 84 -6.89 5.97 -21.89
C VAL A 84 -7.03 6.16 -23.41
N PRO A 85 -7.60 5.22 -24.18
CA PRO A 85 -7.79 5.44 -25.62
C PRO A 85 -8.72 6.61 -25.94
N ILE A 86 -9.73 6.84 -25.08
CA ILE A 86 -10.72 7.92 -25.25
C ILE A 86 -10.06 9.26 -24.96
N ILE A 87 -9.32 9.36 -23.85
CA ILE A 87 -8.56 10.55 -23.50
C ILE A 87 -7.51 10.85 -24.58
N GLY A 88 -6.82 9.84 -25.08
CA GLY A 88 -5.87 9.98 -26.18
C GLY A 88 -6.51 10.52 -27.46
N TRP A 89 -7.68 9.98 -27.84
CA TRP A 89 -8.43 10.48 -29.00
C TRP A 89 -8.93 11.92 -28.82
N LEU A 90 -9.45 12.26 -27.63
CA LEU A 90 -9.87 13.62 -27.31
C LEU A 90 -8.70 14.60 -27.35
N LEU A 91 -7.54 14.23 -26.79
CA LEU A 91 -6.32 15.03 -26.84
C LEU A 91 -5.83 15.23 -28.27
N ALA A 92 -5.82 14.17 -29.08
CA ALA A 92 -5.43 14.26 -30.50
C ALA A 92 -6.36 15.21 -31.25
N THR A 93 -7.67 15.09 -31.06
CA THR A 93 -8.67 15.94 -31.71
C THR A 93 -8.53 17.40 -31.26
N ALA A 94 -8.38 17.63 -29.96
CA ALA A 94 -8.15 18.96 -29.39
C ALA A 94 -6.86 19.59 -29.91
N TYR A 95 -5.79 18.79 -30.05
CA TYR A 95 -4.52 19.22 -30.61
C TYR A 95 -4.67 19.61 -32.08
N THR A 96 -5.36 18.82 -32.90
CA THR A 96 -5.62 19.16 -34.31
C THR A 96 -6.39 20.47 -34.42
N HIS A 97 -7.44 20.67 -33.61
CA HIS A 97 -8.17 21.96 -33.59
C HIS A 97 -7.29 23.12 -33.11
N PHE A 98 -6.45 22.90 -32.09
CA PHE A 98 -5.50 23.90 -31.65
C PHE A 98 -4.51 24.26 -32.76
N GLU A 99 -3.95 23.26 -33.47
CA GLU A 99 -3.06 23.46 -34.62
C GLU A 99 -3.76 24.26 -35.74
N ASP A 100 -5.01 23.92 -36.06
CA ASP A 100 -5.79 24.62 -37.08
C ASP A 100 -6.02 26.10 -36.72
N ILE A 101 -6.31 26.40 -35.46
CA ILE A 101 -6.50 27.77 -34.94
C ILE A 101 -5.17 28.54 -34.90
N VAL A 102 -4.09 27.90 -34.50
CA VAL A 102 -2.78 28.53 -34.22
C VAL A 102 -1.96 28.71 -35.50
N LEU A 103 -1.97 27.72 -36.39
CA LEU A 103 -1.05 27.64 -37.53
C LEU A 103 -1.74 27.80 -38.89
N ARG A 104 -2.99 27.37 -39.06
CA ARG A 104 -3.60 27.21 -40.39
C ARG A 104 -4.66 28.26 -40.76
N ASP A 105 -4.90 29.26 -39.89
CA ASP A 105 -5.91 30.34 -40.05
C ASP A 105 -7.25 29.84 -40.65
N LYS A 106 -7.66 28.61 -40.27
CA LYS A 106 -8.96 28.06 -40.64
C LYS A 106 -10.02 28.68 -39.72
N ARG A 107 -10.60 29.79 -40.20
CA ARG A 107 -11.53 30.66 -39.46
C ARG A 107 -12.93 30.08 -39.28
N GLU A 108 -13.10 29.07 -38.43
CA GLU A 108 -14.43 28.82 -37.83
C GLU A 108 -14.63 29.64 -36.55
N TRP A 109 -13.57 29.96 -35.81
CA TRP A 109 -13.61 30.72 -34.55
C TRP A 109 -12.75 31.99 -34.63
N SER A 110 -13.24 33.11 -34.10
CA SER A 110 -12.40 34.32 -33.99
C SER A 110 -11.34 34.12 -32.90
N LYS A 111 -10.13 34.67 -33.10
CA LYS A 111 -9.02 34.62 -32.12
C LYS A 111 -9.46 35.04 -30.72
N TRP A 112 -10.33 36.05 -30.63
CA TRP A 112 -10.88 36.55 -29.37
C TRP A 112 -11.84 35.58 -28.68
N LYS A 113 -12.64 34.81 -29.42
CA LYS A 113 -13.49 33.74 -28.86
C LYS A 113 -12.65 32.58 -28.30
N ALA A 114 -11.57 32.21 -28.99
CA ALA A 114 -10.65 31.21 -28.47
C ALA A 114 -9.96 31.68 -27.17
N ILE A 115 -9.50 32.94 -27.15
CA ILE A 115 -8.91 33.55 -25.95
C ILE A 115 -9.90 33.58 -24.78
N SER A 116 -11.14 34.00 -25.01
CA SER A 116 -12.13 34.10 -23.93
C SER A 116 -12.49 32.74 -23.35
N VAL A 117 -12.60 31.69 -24.18
CA VAL A 117 -12.80 30.32 -23.70
C VAL A 117 -11.59 29.82 -22.92
N LEU A 118 -10.37 30.04 -23.41
CA LEU A 118 -9.15 29.58 -22.75
C LEU A 118 -8.95 30.26 -21.37
N VAL A 119 -9.18 31.58 -21.30
CA VAL A 119 -9.18 32.34 -20.04
C VAL A 119 -10.31 31.87 -19.13
N GLY A 120 -11.53 31.71 -19.64
CA GLY A 120 -12.68 31.29 -18.86
C GLY A 120 -12.50 29.90 -18.23
N VAL A 121 -12.04 28.92 -19.01
CA VAL A 121 -11.70 27.57 -18.52
C VAL A 121 -10.62 27.64 -17.46
N TYR A 122 -9.58 28.46 -17.67
CA TYR A 122 -8.50 28.58 -16.71
C TYR A 122 -8.93 29.25 -15.39
N LEU A 123 -9.80 30.26 -15.45
CA LEU A 123 -10.41 30.84 -14.25
C LEU A 123 -11.24 29.82 -13.46
N ILE A 124 -11.95 28.92 -14.14
CA ILE A 124 -12.66 27.81 -13.49
C ILE A 124 -11.66 26.88 -12.79
N VAL A 125 -10.57 26.49 -13.47
CA VAL A 125 -9.52 25.64 -12.88
C VAL A 125 -8.92 26.31 -11.64
N LEU A 126 -8.56 27.59 -11.71
CA LEU A 126 -8.07 28.35 -10.57
C LEU A 126 -9.07 28.46 -9.42
N GLY A 127 -10.37 28.63 -9.75
CA GLY A 127 -11.44 28.65 -8.76
C GLY A 127 -11.56 27.32 -8.03
N VAL A 128 -11.53 26.20 -8.76
CA VAL A 128 -11.54 24.84 -8.19
C VAL A 128 -10.30 24.60 -7.35
N GLN A 129 -9.10 24.90 -7.85
CA GLN A 129 -7.84 24.75 -7.10
C GLN A 129 -7.86 25.57 -5.81
N SER A 130 -8.32 26.83 -5.88
CA SER A 130 -8.44 27.72 -4.72
C SER A 130 -9.45 27.19 -3.70
N TYR A 131 -10.58 26.66 -4.15
CA TYR A 131 -11.57 26.02 -3.29
C TYR A 131 -10.98 24.80 -2.58
N LEU A 132 -10.33 23.89 -3.32
CA LEU A 132 -9.70 22.69 -2.75
C LEU A 132 -8.63 23.06 -1.72
N PHE A 133 -7.78 24.05 -2.03
CA PHE A 133 -6.74 24.54 -1.14
C PHE A 133 -7.31 25.15 0.16
N ARG A 134 -8.28 26.07 0.05
CA ARG A 134 -8.90 26.72 1.22
C ARG A 134 -9.61 25.73 2.16
N ASN A 135 -10.24 24.71 1.59
CA ASN A 135 -10.97 23.70 2.36
C ASN A 135 -10.10 22.51 2.78
N LYS A 136 -8.79 22.52 2.45
CA LYS A 136 -7.86 21.43 2.72
C LYS A 136 -8.32 20.07 2.16
N LEU A 137 -8.98 20.09 1.00
CA LEU A 137 -9.51 18.92 0.30
C LEU A 137 -8.48 18.37 -0.69
N TYR A 138 -7.33 17.96 -0.18
CA TYR A 138 -6.26 17.34 -0.97
C TYR A 138 -6.08 15.88 -0.55
N ASP A 139 -5.77 15.03 -1.53
CA ASP A 139 -5.54 13.60 -1.27
C ASP A 139 -4.25 13.44 -0.44
N ILE A 140 -4.36 12.67 0.64
CA ILE A 140 -3.24 12.30 1.51
C ILE A 140 -2.09 11.70 0.68
N TYR A 141 -2.40 11.02 -0.43
CA TYR A 141 -1.43 10.48 -1.39
C TYR A 141 -0.35 11.49 -1.78
N TRP A 142 -0.71 12.74 -2.10
CA TRP A 142 0.23 13.80 -2.48
C TRP A 142 1.08 14.20 -1.29
N THR A 143 0.47 14.37 -0.11
CA THR A 143 1.24 14.66 1.10
C THR A 143 2.19 13.51 1.43
N THR A 144 1.80 12.23 1.29
CA THR A 144 2.59 11.07 1.69
C THR A 144 3.73 10.77 0.72
N HIS A 145 3.50 10.83 -0.60
CA HIS A 145 4.54 10.53 -1.59
C HIS A 145 5.52 11.67 -1.78
N PHE A 146 5.10 12.92 -1.54
CA PHE A 146 6.01 14.07 -1.56
C PHE A 146 6.58 14.43 -0.18
N LYS A 147 6.10 13.81 0.92
CA LYS A 147 6.71 13.86 2.26
C LYS A 147 8.03 13.11 2.38
N TRP A 148 8.54 12.48 1.32
CA TRP A 148 9.87 11.86 1.32
C TRP A 148 10.95 12.81 1.85
N ILE A 149 10.77 14.10 1.65
CA ILE A 149 11.63 15.18 2.14
C ILE A 149 11.51 15.39 3.66
N GLU A 150 10.30 15.26 4.23
CA GLU A 150 10.05 15.33 5.67
C GLU A 150 10.59 14.08 6.40
N ILE A 151 10.52 12.92 5.74
CA ILE A 151 11.13 11.66 6.21
C ILE A 151 12.65 11.76 6.17
N LEU A 152 13.22 12.34 5.10
CA LEU A 152 14.65 12.67 5.02
C LEU A 152 15.05 13.70 6.08
N ARG A 153 14.19 14.65 6.43
CA ARG A 153 14.41 15.64 7.50
C ARG A 153 14.39 15.01 8.89
N GLN A 154 13.50 14.04 9.13
CA GLN A 154 13.46 13.29 10.39
C GLN A 154 14.64 12.30 10.49
N ALA A 155 15.00 11.67 9.37
CA ALA A 155 16.17 10.82 9.26
C ALA A 155 17.47 11.62 9.45
N SER A 156 17.61 12.80 8.84
CA SER A 156 18.77 13.68 9.02
C SER A 156 18.86 14.20 10.46
N LYS A 157 17.72 14.47 11.11
CA LYS A 157 17.69 14.88 12.52
C LYS A 157 18.06 13.72 13.46
N ALA A 158 17.55 12.52 13.22
CA ALA A 158 17.91 11.32 13.97
C ALA A 158 19.35 10.84 13.73
N MET A 159 19.93 11.15 12.56
CA MET A 159 21.33 10.86 12.21
C MET A 159 22.29 11.95 12.73
N ALA A 160 21.85 13.21 12.85
CA ALA A 160 22.63 14.26 13.52
C ALA A 160 22.88 13.94 15.01
N ASP A 161 21.99 13.18 15.63
CA ASP A 161 22.14 12.68 17.00
C ASP A 161 23.07 11.44 17.08
N ASN A 162 23.55 10.88 15.95
CA ASN A 162 24.46 9.72 15.91
C ASN A 162 25.52 9.84 14.77
N PRO A 163 26.75 10.31 15.07
CA PRO A 163 27.71 10.80 14.06
C PRO A 163 28.35 9.76 13.12
N SER A 164 27.98 8.48 13.23
CA SER A 164 28.64 7.38 12.49
C SER A 164 28.05 7.09 11.11
N CYS A 165 26.91 7.70 10.75
CA CYS A 165 26.25 7.55 9.44
C CYS A 165 26.31 8.85 8.62
N THR A 166 27.50 9.22 8.13
CA THR A 166 27.67 10.37 7.24
C THR A 166 28.12 9.91 5.86
N THR A 167 27.18 9.71 4.94
CA THR A 167 27.49 9.74 3.50
C THR A 167 26.22 9.89 2.65
N TYR A 168 26.31 10.76 1.63
CA TYR A 168 25.37 10.98 0.52
C TYR A 168 23.99 11.64 0.81
N LEU A 169 23.37 11.42 1.96
CA LEU A 169 22.01 11.93 2.25
C LEU A 169 21.95 13.45 2.55
N ASP A 170 23.04 14.04 3.06
CA ASP A 170 23.09 15.47 3.41
C ASP A 170 22.96 16.40 2.19
N GLN A 171 23.49 16.02 1.03
CA GLN A 171 23.37 16.83 -0.19
C GLN A 171 21.94 16.78 -0.76
N ILE A 172 21.24 15.65 -0.64
CA ILE A 172 19.84 15.51 -1.08
C ILE A 172 18.91 16.33 -0.18
N ALA A 173 19.18 16.36 1.13
CA ALA A 173 18.39 17.12 2.10
C ALA A 173 18.40 18.64 1.85
N VAL A 174 19.54 19.22 1.45
CA VAL A 174 19.65 20.67 1.17
C VAL A 174 18.94 21.06 -0.13
N TYR A 175 19.02 20.26 -1.19
CA TYR A 175 18.25 20.49 -2.43
C TYR A 175 16.75 20.23 -2.25
N SER A 176 16.37 19.29 -1.38
CA SER A 176 14.98 18.98 -1.07
C SER A 176 14.25 20.10 -0.29
N LYS A 177 14.99 20.99 0.37
CA LYS A 177 14.41 22.13 1.10
C LYS A 177 13.62 23.09 0.19
N TRP A 178 14.02 23.22 -1.07
CA TRP A 178 13.39 24.09 -2.07
C TRP A 178 12.26 23.43 -2.88
N LEU A 179 12.23 22.09 -2.96
CA LEU A 179 11.17 21.33 -3.67
C LEU A 179 10.28 20.51 -2.72
N SER A 180 10.23 20.91 -1.45
CA SER A 180 9.16 20.43 -0.56
C SER A 180 7.81 20.86 -1.15
N PHE A 181 6.90 19.90 -1.32
CA PHE A 181 5.60 20.08 -1.97
C PHE A 181 4.75 21.06 -1.15
N GLN A 182 4.89 22.35 -1.43
CA GLN A 182 3.99 23.37 -0.93
C GLN A 182 2.77 23.39 -1.83
N GLU A 183 1.59 23.14 -1.26
CA GLU A 183 0.31 23.09 -1.98
C GLU A 183 0.06 24.34 -2.83
N ALA A 184 0.58 25.49 -2.40
CA ALA A 184 0.53 26.76 -3.15
C ALA A 184 1.34 26.74 -4.46
N LEU A 185 2.40 25.93 -4.56
CA LEU A 185 3.20 25.79 -5.78
C LEU A 185 2.39 25.20 -6.93
N PHE A 186 1.36 24.38 -6.66
CA PHE A 186 0.50 23.86 -7.72
C PHE A 186 -0.29 24.96 -8.44
N ILE A 187 -0.77 25.95 -7.67
CA ILE A 187 -1.44 27.14 -8.21
C ILE A 187 -0.43 27.98 -9.01
N ILE A 188 0.78 28.17 -8.49
CA ILE A 188 1.84 28.92 -9.16
C ILE A 188 2.26 28.24 -10.47
N PHE A 189 2.50 26.93 -10.48
CA PHE A 189 2.82 26.16 -11.69
C PHE A 189 1.68 26.21 -12.71
N GLY A 190 0.43 26.15 -12.24
CA GLY A 190 -0.74 26.39 -13.09
C GLY A 190 -0.68 27.76 -13.78
N ILE A 191 -0.38 28.82 -13.04
CA ILE A 191 -0.29 30.20 -13.57
C ILE A 191 0.84 30.32 -14.57
N VAL A 192 2.01 29.74 -14.27
CA VAL A 192 3.15 29.72 -15.17
C VAL A 192 2.82 28.96 -16.46
N ALA A 193 2.24 27.76 -16.37
CA ALA A 193 1.86 26.95 -17.52
C ALA A 193 0.83 27.67 -18.41
N PHE A 194 -0.20 28.27 -17.81
CA PHE A 194 -1.17 29.08 -18.54
C PHE A 194 -0.51 30.28 -19.23
N SER A 195 0.36 31.01 -18.51
CA SER A 195 1.05 32.18 -19.06
C SER A 195 1.91 31.80 -20.26
N ILE A 196 2.62 30.67 -20.20
CA ILE A 196 3.40 30.13 -21.31
C ILE A 196 2.48 29.80 -22.50
N LEU A 197 1.41 29.03 -22.28
CA LEU A 197 0.47 28.65 -23.34
C LEU A 197 -0.22 29.88 -23.96
N PHE A 198 -0.56 30.87 -23.16
CA PHE A 198 -1.18 32.12 -23.59
C PHE A 198 -0.23 32.94 -24.46
N VAL A 199 1.04 33.10 -24.05
CA VAL A 199 2.07 33.76 -24.85
C VAL A 199 2.32 33.02 -26.16
N LEU A 200 2.40 31.69 -26.12
CA LEU A 200 2.53 30.86 -27.33
C LEU A 200 1.36 31.07 -28.29
N PHE A 201 0.13 31.12 -27.78
CA PHE A 201 -1.06 31.38 -28.57
C PHE A 201 -1.05 32.79 -29.19
N LEU A 202 -0.60 33.81 -28.47
CA LEU A 202 -0.48 35.17 -29.01
C LEU A 202 0.58 35.27 -30.10
N CYS A 203 1.74 34.62 -29.89
CA CYS A 203 2.88 34.62 -30.78
C CYS A 203 2.77 33.62 -31.94
N ALA A 204 1.76 32.75 -31.93
CA ALA A 204 1.48 31.72 -32.92
C ALA A 204 1.63 32.20 -34.38
N SER A 205 0.99 33.32 -34.71
CA SER A 205 1.04 33.94 -36.04
C SER A 205 2.45 34.35 -36.50
N ARG A 206 3.39 34.56 -35.56
CA ARG A 206 4.80 34.89 -35.85
C ARG A 206 5.69 33.64 -35.91
N LEU A 207 5.17 32.48 -35.52
CA LEU A 207 5.88 31.20 -35.44
C LEU A 207 5.58 30.30 -36.64
N GLN A 208 5.33 30.86 -37.83
CA GLN A 208 4.96 30.09 -39.03
C GLN A 208 6.16 29.45 -39.75
N SER A 209 7.40 29.83 -39.44
CA SER A 209 8.57 29.21 -40.08
C SER A 209 8.81 27.79 -39.55
N SER A 210 9.25 26.88 -40.43
CA SER A 210 9.59 25.50 -40.06
C SER A 210 10.65 25.45 -38.93
N ARG A 211 11.60 26.39 -38.91
CA ARG A 211 12.65 26.47 -37.88
C ARG A 211 12.08 26.88 -36.52
N SER A 212 11.19 27.87 -36.48
CA SER A 212 10.53 28.30 -35.23
C SER A 212 9.59 27.24 -34.65
N GLN A 213 8.91 26.47 -35.49
CA GLN A 213 8.03 25.38 -35.04
C GLN A 213 8.84 24.23 -34.42
N LYS A 214 9.97 23.85 -35.03
CA LYS A 214 10.89 22.84 -34.48
C LYS A 214 11.50 23.28 -33.16
N ALA A 215 11.91 24.55 -33.05
CA ALA A 215 12.44 25.12 -31.81
C ALA A 215 11.40 25.13 -30.68
N LEU A 216 10.15 25.50 -31.01
CA LEU A 216 9.03 25.44 -30.06
C LEU A 216 8.77 24.01 -29.58
N LEU A 217 8.70 23.05 -30.51
CA LEU A 217 8.50 21.64 -30.18
C LEU A 217 9.62 21.12 -29.27
N ALA A 218 10.89 21.42 -29.60
CA ALA A 218 12.03 21.03 -28.77
C ALA A 218 11.96 21.64 -27.37
N GLY A 219 11.54 22.91 -27.25
CA GLY A 219 11.35 23.57 -25.97
C GLY A 219 10.22 22.96 -25.13
N LEU A 220 9.08 22.62 -25.74
CA LEU A 220 7.96 21.94 -25.07
C LEU A 220 8.34 20.52 -24.61
N VAL A 221 9.08 19.77 -25.45
CA VAL A 221 9.61 18.46 -25.08
C VAL A 221 10.58 18.59 -23.90
N LEU A 222 11.51 19.54 -23.94
CA LEU A 222 12.45 19.78 -22.85
C LEU A 222 11.73 20.16 -21.55
N PHE A 223 10.73 21.06 -21.63
CA PHE A 223 9.92 21.46 -20.47
C PHE A 223 9.16 20.26 -19.88
N SER A 224 8.50 19.46 -20.72
CA SER A 224 7.81 18.25 -20.29
C SER A 224 8.77 17.23 -19.68
N MET A 225 9.97 17.05 -20.25
CA MET A 225 11.02 16.20 -19.68
C MET A 225 11.49 16.70 -18.31
N LEU A 226 11.60 18.01 -18.10
CA LEU A 226 11.99 18.58 -16.80
C LEU A 226 10.88 18.41 -15.76
N GLU A 227 9.64 18.73 -16.12
CA GLU A 227 8.46 18.60 -15.24
C GLU A 227 8.18 17.14 -14.88
N MET A 228 8.06 16.28 -15.89
CA MET A 228 7.78 14.86 -15.69
C MET A 228 9.00 14.10 -15.17
N GLY A 229 10.22 14.51 -15.52
CA GLY A 229 11.46 13.92 -15.01
C GLY A 229 11.62 14.13 -13.51
N HIS A 230 11.29 15.33 -13.02
CA HIS A 230 11.25 15.61 -11.58
C HIS A 230 10.27 14.67 -10.86
N THR A 231 9.05 14.55 -11.38
CA THR A 231 8.01 13.71 -10.78
C THR A 231 8.35 12.22 -10.90
N GLY A 232 8.83 11.76 -12.06
CA GLY A 232 9.07 10.35 -12.36
C GLY A 232 10.32 9.77 -11.69
N ILE A 233 11.47 10.45 -11.83
CA ILE A 233 12.77 9.95 -11.35
C ILE A 233 12.83 9.97 -9.82
N LEU A 234 12.19 10.94 -9.16
CA LEU A 234 12.19 11.05 -7.69
C LEU A 234 11.09 10.24 -7.01
N MET A 235 9.97 9.94 -7.68
CA MET A 235 8.93 9.05 -7.13
C MET A 235 9.26 7.57 -7.27
N TRP A 236 10.00 7.20 -8.31
CA TRP A 236 10.30 5.81 -8.64
C TRP A 236 11.77 5.41 -8.61
N PRO A 237 12.67 5.97 -7.76
CA PRO A 237 13.87 5.26 -7.40
C PRO A 237 13.43 4.10 -6.50
N GLY A 238 12.88 3.05 -7.13
CA GLY A 238 12.69 1.78 -6.47
C GLY A 238 14.03 1.39 -5.88
N ARG A 239 14.02 0.89 -4.64
CA ARG A 239 15.21 0.25 -4.07
C ARG A 239 15.78 -0.67 -5.13
N VAL A 240 17.10 -0.63 -5.34
CA VAL A 240 17.78 -1.63 -6.16
C VAL A 240 17.42 -2.98 -5.58
N LEU A 241 16.44 -3.65 -6.19
CA LEU A 241 16.04 -4.97 -5.77
C LEU A 241 17.23 -5.86 -6.09
N SER A 242 17.65 -6.67 -5.12
CA SER A 242 18.65 -7.70 -5.35
C SER A 242 18.27 -8.47 -6.63
N THR A 243 19.17 -8.47 -7.61
CA THR A 243 18.98 -9.19 -8.89
C THR A 243 19.11 -10.71 -8.69
N GLN A 244 19.58 -11.14 -7.53
CA GLN A 244 19.76 -12.55 -7.20
C GLN A 244 18.42 -13.15 -6.76
N ARG A 245 17.92 -14.10 -7.55
CA ARG A 245 16.77 -14.93 -7.15
C ARG A 245 17.20 -15.87 -6.04
N THR A 246 16.63 -15.71 -4.86
CA THR A 246 16.85 -16.60 -3.73
C THR A 246 15.64 -17.51 -3.53
N ARG A 247 15.87 -18.82 -3.46
CA ARG A 247 14.85 -19.77 -3.00
C ARG A 247 14.88 -19.80 -1.48
N LEU A 248 13.86 -19.26 -0.83
CA LEU A 248 13.77 -19.24 0.62
C LEU A 248 13.37 -20.62 1.16
N ASN A 249 14.10 -21.10 2.16
CA ASN A 249 13.66 -22.20 3.00
C ASN A 249 12.76 -21.66 4.11
N ILE A 250 11.45 -21.62 3.86
CA ILE A 250 10.49 -20.96 4.77
C ILE A 250 10.43 -21.66 6.13
N GLU A 251 10.54 -22.98 6.17
CA GLU A 251 10.53 -23.75 7.42
C GLU A 251 11.74 -23.41 8.29
N GLU A 252 12.93 -23.36 7.70
CA GLU A 252 14.16 -22.97 8.38
C GLU A 252 14.11 -21.52 8.88
N LEU A 253 13.61 -20.59 8.05
CA LEU A 253 13.43 -19.19 8.44
C LEU A 253 12.46 -19.06 9.62
N ASN A 254 11.33 -19.77 9.57
CA ASN A 254 10.33 -19.80 10.62
C ASN A 254 10.91 -20.31 11.94
N GLN A 255 11.65 -21.42 11.91
CA GLN A 255 12.27 -22.00 13.09
C GLN A 255 13.33 -21.08 13.69
N LYS A 256 14.26 -20.56 12.87
CA LYS A 256 15.29 -19.61 13.33
C LYS A 256 14.71 -18.33 13.90
N SER A 257 13.53 -17.90 13.43
CA SER A 257 12.91 -16.66 13.87
C SER A 257 12.67 -16.62 15.39
N PHE A 258 12.49 -17.75 16.09
CA PHE A 258 12.26 -17.75 17.54
C PHE A 258 13.44 -17.25 18.37
N GLY A 259 14.65 -17.24 17.80
CA GLY A 259 15.86 -16.72 18.44
C GLY A 259 16.25 -15.32 17.96
N ILE A 260 15.46 -14.69 17.10
CA ILE A 260 15.83 -13.43 16.42
C ILE A 260 14.82 -12.33 16.76
N PRO A 261 15.28 -11.15 17.22
CA PRO A 261 14.44 -9.98 17.43
C PRO A 261 13.63 -9.62 16.18
N ARG A 262 12.35 -9.30 16.42
CA ARG A 262 11.47 -8.78 15.38
C ARG A 262 11.74 -7.30 15.09
N THR A 263 11.31 -6.83 13.94
CA THR A 263 11.47 -5.42 13.54
C THR A 263 10.19 -4.63 13.71
N ASP A 264 10.30 -3.33 14.01
CA ASP A 264 9.17 -2.42 14.29
C ASP A 264 8.99 -1.38 13.16
N TYR A 265 8.83 -1.85 11.93
CA TYR A 265 8.48 -1.01 10.79
C TYR A 265 7.38 -1.67 9.95
N ASN A 266 6.49 -0.89 9.34
CA ASN A 266 5.49 -1.45 8.43
C ASN A 266 6.20 -2.07 7.21
N ALA A 267 6.17 -3.40 7.12
CA ALA A 267 6.90 -4.16 6.12
C ALA A 267 5.93 -4.93 5.20
N THR A 268 6.45 -5.37 4.06
CA THR A 268 5.87 -6.46 3.26
C THR A 268 6.50 -7.80 3.67
N ILE A 269 6.32 -8.85 2.88
CA ILE A 269 6.93 -10.18 3.11
C ILE A 269 8.44 -10.03 3.37
N SER A 270 8.89 -10.48 4.54
CA SER A 270 10.33 -10.51 4.89
C SER A 270 11.04 -11.62 4.12
N LEU A 271 12.26 -11.34 3.67
CA LEU A 271 13.17 -12.34 3.12
C LEU A 271 14.18 -12.85 4.17
N SER A 272 14.09 -12.36 5.41
CA SER A 272 14.93 -12.76 6.54
C SER A 272 14.11 -13.30 7.70
N GLU A 273 14.79 -13.93 8.66
CA GLU A 273 14.24 -14.47 9.90
C GLU A 273 13.67 -13.40 10.86
N SER A 274 14.07 -12.14 10.67
CA SER A 274 13.62 -11.00 11.48
C SER A 274 12.28 -10.46 10.96
N PHE A 275 11.20 -11.17 11.28
CA PHE A 275 9.85 -10.76 10.90
C PHE A 275 9.44 -9.43 11.53
N SER A 276 8.66 -8.64 10.79
CA SER A 276 8.13 -7.37 11.28
C SER A 276 6.87 -7.56 12.12
N VAL A 277 6.70 -6.71 13.14
CA VAL A 277 5.46 -6.58 13.94
C VAL A 277 4.58 -5.44 13.43
N GLY A 278 5.01 -4.72 12.40
CA GLY A 278 4.26 -3.66 11.77
C GLY A 278 3.01 -4.16 11.03
N VAL A 279 2.24 -3.21 10.51
CA VAL A 279 1.02 -3.51 9.76
C VAL A 279 1.35 -3.60 8.28
N VAL A 280 0.96 -4.71 7.64
CA VAL A 280 1.05 -4.87 6.18
C VAL A 280 -0.15 -4.15 5.53
N PRO A 281 0.08 -3.18 4.62
CA PRO A 281 -1.01 -2.53 3.91
C PRO A 281 -1.88 -3.57 3.17
N ASN A 282 -3.20 -3.55 3.40
CA ASN A 282 -4.21 -4.45 2.84
C ASN A 282 -4.37 -5.85 3.48
N TRP A 283 -3.56 -6.25 4.46
CA TRP A 283 -3.77 -7.49 5.23
C TRP A 283 -4.22 -7.13 6.65
N TYR A 284 -5.52 -7.26 6.91
CA TYR A 284 -6.15 -6.69 8.10
C TYR A 284 -6.48 -7.73 9.17
N PHE A 285 -5.74 -7.71 10.28
CA PHE A 285 -6.17 -8.27 11.55
C PHE A 285 -6.67 -7.14 12.46
N ASN A 286 -7.98 -6.88 12.46
CA ASN A 286 -8.56 -5.75 13.19
C ASN A 286 -8.20 -5.76 14.70
N ARG A 287 -8.19 -6.95 15.32
CA ARG A 287 -7.81 -7.13 16.73
C ARG A 287 -6.36 -6.72 16.99
N TYR A 288 -5.44 -7.14 16.14
CA TYR A 288 -4.04 -6.78 16.24
C TYR A 288 -3.84 -5.27 16.08
N ASN A 289 -4.55 -4.66 15.12
CA ASN A 289 -4.48 -3.22 14.90
C ASN A 289 -4.99 -2.41 16.10
N GLN A 290 -6.08 -2.87 16.73
CA GLN A 290 -6.60 -2.31 17.98
C GLN A 290 -5.59 -2.44 19.11
N PHE A 291 -4.94 -3.60 19.25
CA PHE A 291 -3.87 -3.81 20.23
C PHE A 291 -2.67 -2.87 20.01
N LEU A 292 -2.15 -2.82 18.78
CA LEU A 292 -0.93 -2.08 18.44
C LEU A 292 -1.07 -0.56 18.66
N HIS A 293 -2.24 -0.01 18.35
CA HIS A 293 -2.54 1.42 18.48
C HIS A 293 -3.30 1.78 19.76
N SER A 294 -3.49 0.81 20.67
CA SER A 294 -4.15 1.07 21.94
C SER A 294 -3.30 2.03 22.79
N PRO A 295 -3.85 3.18 23.22
CA PRO A 295 -3.15 4.08 24.14
C PRO A 295 -3.05 3.51 25.56
N LYS A 296 -3.76 2.41 25.86
CA LYS A 296 -3.76 1.76 27.18
C LYS A 296 -2.41 1.12 27.52
N PHE A 297 -1.64 0.73 26.51
CA PHE A 297 -0.44 -0.07 26.71
C PHE A 297 0.83 0.75 26.51
N ASP A 298 1.75 0.64 27.47
CA ASP A 298 3.07 1.26 27.41
C ASP A 298 3.83 0.82 26.13
N PRO A 299 4.42 1.77 25.36
CA PRO A 299 5.09 1.44 24.11
C PRO A 299 6.28 0.49 24.25
N GLU A 300 7.10 0.63 25.30
CA GLU A 300 8.30 -0.18 25.48
C GLU A 300 7.95 -1.59 25.97
N ALA A 301 7.01 -1.70 26.92
CA ALA A 301 6.44 -2.99 27.31
C ALA A 301 5.81 -3.71 26.11
N ARG A 302 5.11 -2.97 25.22
CA ARG A 302 4.56 -3.53 23.98
C ARG A 302 5.64 -4.05 23.04
N LYS A 303 6.71 -3.29 22.80
CA LYS A 303 7.85 -3.75 21.98
C LYS A 303 8.49 -5.01 22.55
N ARG A 304 8.63 -5.08 23.87
CA ARG A 304 9.16 -6.26 24.55
C ARG A 304 8.26 -7.49 24.36
N LEU A 305 6.95 -7.34 24.62
CA LEU A 305 5.96 -8.41 24.40
C LEU A 305 5.98 -8.92 22.95
N LEU A 306 6.12 -8.00 22.00
CA LEU A 306 6.15 -8.33 20.58
C LEU A 306 7.45 -9.01 20.12
N GLY A 307 8.45 -9.14 21.00
CA GLY A 307 9.76 -9.71 20.68
C GLY A 307 10.63 -8.78 19.85
N VAL A 308 10.37 -7.46 19.86
CA VAL A 308 11.21 -6.45 19.18
C VAL A 308 12.52 -6.23 19.94
N ILE A 309 12.49 -6.31 21.27
CA ILE A 309 13.66 -6.06 22.12
C ILE A 309 14.54 -7.31 22.24
N ASP A 310 13.92 -8.46 22.56
CA ASP A 310 14.64 -9.68 22.96
C ASP A 310 14.33 -10.91 22.06
N GLY A 311 13.49 -10.76 21.05
CA GLY A 311 13.07 -11.86 20.17
C GLY A 311 12.11 -12.86 20.81
N ARG A 312 11.71 -12.68 22.08
CA ARG A 312 10.84 -13.62 22.79
C ARG A 312 9.43 -13.58 22.19
N LYS A 313 8.89 -14.77 21.87
CA LYS A 313 7.54 -14.95 21.29
C LYS A 313 6.67 -15.92 22.08
N LEU A 314 7.25 -16.60 23.06
CA LEU A 314 6.59 -17.61 23.87
C LEU A 314 6.76 -17.26 25.35
N TYR A 315 5.64 -17.21 26.05
CA TYR A 315 5.54 -16.81 27.45
C TYR A 315 4.70 -17.83 28.21
N LEU A 316 5.08 -18.09 29.46
CA LEU A 316 4.31 -18.87 30.41
C LEU A 316 3.92 -17.91 31.55
N SER A 317 2.66 -17.90 31.95
CA SER A 317 2.14 -17.02 33.00
C SER A 317 1.07 -17.73 33.83
N GLU A 318 0.81 -17.26 35.05
CA GLU A 318 -0.20 -17.86 35.93
C GLU A 318 -1.63 -17.57 35.46
N ALA A 319 -1.84 -16.43 34.80
CA ALA A 319 -3.12 -16.00 34.23
C ALA A 319 -2.95 -15.47 32.80
N ILE A 320 -4.03 -14.96 32.20
CA ILE A 320 -4.01 -14.26 30.90
C ILE A 320 -4.70 -12.88 30.94
N ASN A 321 -5.44 -12.60 32.02
CA ASN A 321 -6.21 -11.36 32.16
C ASN A 321 -5.41 -10.34 32.96
N TYR A 322 -4.55 -9.58 32.28
CA TYR A 322 -3.75 -8.53 32.90
C TYR A 322 -4.26 -7.14 32.51
N PRO A 323 -4.27 -6.18 33.46
CA PRO A 323 -4.65 -4.80 33.17
C PRO A 323 -3.62 -4.08 32.29
N ALA A 324 -2.35 -4.48 32.36
CA ALA A 324 -1.22 -3.87 31.65
C ALA A 324 -0.25 -4.95 31.11
N ILE A 325 0.48 -4.61 30.04
CA ILE A 325 1.51 -5.51 29.47
C ILE A 325 2.65 -5.74 30.46
N GLN A 326 3.07 -4.71 31.20
CA GLN A 326 4.17 -4.86 32.15
C GLN A 326 3.86 -5.91 33.22
N ALA A 327 2.65 -5.89 33.79
CA ALA A 327 2.23 -6.89 34.78
C ALA A 327 2.25 -8.33 34.23
N PHE A 328 1.89 -8.52 32.95
CA PHE A 328 2.02 -9.81 32.27
C PHE A 328 3.49 -10.21 32.09
N LEU A 329 4.34 -9.27 31.68
CA LEU A 329 5.77 -9.52 31.50
C LEU A 329 6.44 -9.88 32.83
N ASP A 330 6.12 -9.17 33.91
CA ASP A 330 6.67 -9.42 35.25
C ASP A 330 6.32 -10.83 35.75
N ASP A 331 5.07 -11.26 35.53
CA ASP A 331 4.66 -12.63 35.81
C ASP A 331 5.46 -13.62 34.96
N ALA A 332 5.47 -13.42 33.64
CA ALA A 332 6.12 -14.34 32.72
C ALA A 332 7.65 -14.38 32.82
N GLU A 333 8.27 -13.38 33.46
CA GLU A 333 9.71 -13.32 33.71
C GLU A 333 10.15 -14.33 34.78
N ARG A 334 9.23 -14.78 35.63
CA ARG A 334 9.44 -15.88 36.59
C ARG A 334 9.68 -17.23 35.89
N PHE A 335 9.27 -17.36 34.64
CA PHE A 335 9.26 -18.61 33.88
C PHE A 335 9.94 -18.44 32.51
N LYS A 336 11.27 -18.53 32.45
CA LYS A 336 12.04 -18.37 31.20
C LYS A 336 12.35 -19.69 30.51
N ASP A 337 12.79 -20.67 31.29
CA ASP A 337 13.35 -21.95 30.83
C ASP A 337 12.31 -23.07 30.89
N PHE A 338 11.12 -22.81 30.35
CA PHE A 338 9.98 -23.73 30.39
C PHE A 338 9.73 -24.45 29.06
N LYS A 339 10.54 -24.20 28.01
CA LYS A 339 10.19 -24.60 26.64
C LYS A 339 11.38 -24.99 25.78
N GLN A 340 11.11 -25.86 24.82
CA GLN A 340 11.95 -26.13 23.66
C GLN A 340 11.06 -26.12 22.40
N VAL A 341 11.45 -25.35 21.38
CA VAL A 341 10.77 -25.37 20.08
C VAL A 341 11.27 -26.56 19.28
N VAL A 342 10.39 -27.53 19.04
CA VAL A 342 10.72 -28.76 18.29
C VAL A 342 10.69 -28.47 16.79
N SER A 343 9.62 -27.85 16.30
CA SER A 343 9.48 -27.44 14.90
C SER A 343 8.49 -26.29 14.75
N TYR A 344 8.65 -25.49 13.69
CA TYR A 344 7.67 -24.49 13.29
C TYR A 344 7.66 -24.28 11.79
N THR A 345 6.56 -24.66 11.14
CA THR A 345 6.39 -24.55 9.68
C THR A 345 5.62 -23.30 9.24
N GLY A 346 5.03 -22.56 10.20
CA GLY A 346 4.06 -21.50 9.93
C GLY A 346 2.61 -21.98 9.96
N GLU A 347 2.39 -23.27 9.67
CA GLU A 347 1.08 -23.93 9.83
C GLU A 347 1.01 -24.80 11.08
N GLU A 348 2.15 -25.29 11.54
CA GLU A 348 2.25 -26.12 12.73
C GLU A 348 3.40 -25.64 13.61
N LEU A 349 3.16 -25.56 14.91
CA LEU A 349 4.15 -25.28 15.95
C LEU A 349 4.12 -26.43 16.96
N ILE A 350 5.26 -27.10 17.12
CA ILE A 350 5.44 -28.17 18.10
C ILE A 350 6.42 -27.68 19.18
N LEU A 351 6.00 -27.80 20.44
CA LEU A 351 6.76 -27.38 21.61
C LEU A 351 6.83 -28.52 22.62
N ASP A 352 8.01 -28.73 23.20
CA ASP A 352 8.14 -29.41 24.48
C ASP A 352 8.12 -28.35 25.58
N VAL A 353 7.26 -28.54 26.58
CA VAL A 353 7.00 -27.56 27.65
C VAL A 353 7.20 -28.24 29.00
N ASP A 354 7.98 -27.63 29.88
CA ASP A 354 8.14 -28.00 31.30
C ASP A 354 7.55 -26.88 32.15
N ALA A 355 6.28 -27.03 32.53
CA ALA A 355 5.54 -26.01 33.25
C ALA A 355 5.65 -26.23 34.77
N PRO A 356 6.29 -25.33 35.54
CA PRO A 356 6.44 -25.48 36.99
C PRO A 356 5.15 -25.22 37.78
N MET A 357 4.12 -24.70 37.10
CA MET A 357 2.80 -24.42 37.67
C MET A 357 1.72 -24.73 36.65
N LYS A 358 0.46 -24.74 37.09
CA LYS A 358 -0.68 -24.69 36.18
C LYS A 358 -0.89 -23.24 35.76
N GLY A 359 -0.92 -22.99 34.45
CA GLY A 359 -1.06 -21.63 33.92
C GLY A 359 -1.26 -21.63 32.42
N TYR A 360 -0.75 -20.59 31.75
CA TYR A 360 -1.04 -20.31 30.36
C TYR A 360 0.21 -20.15 29.52
N LEU A 361 0.29 -20.95 28.46
CA LEU A 361 1.29 -20.81 27.41
C LEU A 361 0.75 -19.87 26.33
N SER A 362 1.37 -18.71 26.21
CA SER A 362 1.03 -17.69 25.23
C SER A 362 2.04 -17.65 24.09
N PHE A 363 1.54 -17.76 22.86
CA PHE A 363 2.31 -17.57 21.62
C PHE A 363 1.93 -16.24 20.99
N ILE A 364 2.91 -15.32 20.90
CA ILE A 364 2.75 -13.98 20.34
C ILE A 364 2.70 -14.04 18.81
N ASP A 365 1.59 -14.58 18.35
CA ASP A 365 1.15 -14.67 16.98
C ASP A 365 -0.39 -14.56 16.92
N ASN A 366 -0.92 -13.97 15.85
CA ASN A 366 -2.33 -13.58 15.79
C ASN A 366 -3.26 -14.79 15.75
N TRP A 367 -4.35 -14.74 16.51
CA TRP A 367 -5.36 -15.80 16.50
C TRP A 367 -6.30 -15.70 15.28
N ASN A 368 -6.66 -16.88 14.76
CA ASN A 368 -7.69 -17.10 13.74
C ASN A 368 -8.52 -18.34 14.15
N PRO A 369 -9.84 -18.37 13.87
CA PRO A 369 -10.72 -19.51 14.18
C PRO A 369 -10.26 -20.89 13.67
N ASP A 370 -9.44 -20.91 12.62
CA ASP A 370 -8.95 -22.14 12.00
C ASP A 370 -7.64 -22.67 12.64
N TRP A 371 -7.14 -22.00 13.69
CA TRP A 371 -6.11 -22.56 14.58
C TRP A 371 -6.74 -23.51 15.62
N LYS A 372 -6.09 -24.64 15.82
CA LYS A 372 -6.38 -25.61 16.89
C LYS A 372 -5.13 -25.83 17.73
N ALA A 373 -5.31 -26.27 18.98
CA ALA A 373 -4.21 -26.62 19.85
C ALA A 373 -4.49 -27.92 20.61
N THR A 374 -3.44 -28.66 20.92
CA THR A 374 -3.49 -29.85 21.77
C THR A 374 -2.37 -29.82 22.80
N VAL A 375 -2.65 -30.37 23.99
CA VAL A 375 -1.67 -30.68 25.04
C VAL A 375 -1.67 -32.20 25.22
N ASP A 376 -0.53 -32.84 24.98
CA ASP A 376 -0.38 -34.31 24.97
C ASP A 376 -1.42 -35.02 24.09
N GLY A 377 -1.68 -34.44 22.91
CA GLY A 377 -2.67 -34.94 21.94
C GLY A 377 -4.13 -34.67 22.31
N ARG A 378 -4.42 -34.13 23.50
CA ARG A 378 -5.77 -33.76 23.91
C ARG A 378 -6.13 -32.35 23.44
N PRO A 379 -7.25 -32.14 22.75
CA PRO A 379 -7.67 -30.80 22.31
C PRO A 379 -7.86 -29.85 23.48
N VAL A 380 -7.38 -28.61 23.32
CA VAL A 380 -7.58 -27.52 24.28
C VAL A 380 -8.11 -26.27 23.56
N SER A 381 -8.89 -25.45 24.27
CA SER A 381 -9.36 -24.16 23.75
C SER A 381 -8.22 -23.16 23.67
N ILE A 382 -8.14 -22.43 22.56
CA ILE A 382 -7.25 -21.28 22.43
C ILE A 382 -8.00 -20.04 22.93
N GLU A 383 -7.46 -19.43 23.97
CA GLU A 383 -7.88 -18.16 24.55
C GLU A 383 -7.04 -17.01 23.98
N LEU A 384 -7.46 -15.76 24.23
CA LEU A 384 -6.84 -14.57 23.65
C LEU A 384 -6.12 -13.72 24.69
N LEU A 385 -4.79 -13.70 24.65
CA LEU A 385 -3.99 -12.73 25.38
C LEU A 385 -4.08 -11.36 24.70
N PHE A 386 -4.41 -10.33 25.48
CA PHE A 386 -4.66 -8.95 25.02
C PHE A 386 -5.60 -8.85 23.82
N GLY A 387 -6.56 -9.78 23.72
CA GLY A 387 -7.57 -9.81 22.67
C GLY A 387 -7.05 -10.18 21.28
N THR A 388 -5.80 -10.60 21.10
CA THR A 388 -5.26 -10.91 19.75
C THR A 388 -4.32 -12.11 19.69
N PHE A 389 -3.53 -12.39 20.72
CA PHE A 389 -2.51 -13.45 20.69
C PHE A 389 -3.03 -14.77 21.23
N LYS A 390 -2.54 -15.87 20.67
CA LYS A 390 -2.96 -17.24 21.05
C LYS A 390 -2.44 -17.58 22.44
N SER A 391 -3.31 -18.10 23.31
CA SER A 391 -2.92 -18.62 24.62
C SER A 391 -3.68 -19.91 24.93
N ILE A 392 -3.04 -20.88 25.60
CA ILE A 392 -3.68 -22.14 26.03
C ILE A 392 -3.36 -22.42 27.48
N GLN A 393 -4.26 -23.10 28.19
CA GLN A 393 -3.95 -23.62 29.51
C GLN A 393 -3.04 -24.84 29.41
N VAL A 394 -2.02 -24.88 30.26
CA VAL A 394 -1.09 -26.01 30.39
C VAL A 394 -1.04 -26.43 31.87
N PRO A 395 -1.22 -27.73 32.18
CA PRO A 395 -1.06 -28.23 33.54
C PRO A 395 0.39 -28.21 33.99
N VAL A 396 0.62 -28.48 35.29
CA VAL A 396 1.97 -28.62 35.83
C VAL A 396 2.64 -29.89 35.30
N GLY A 397 3.92 -29.78 34.94
CA GLY A 397 4.74 -30.89 34.45
C GLY A 397 5.19 -30.74 33.00
N LYS A 398 5.66 -31.86 32.44
CA LYS A 398 6.19 -31.93 31.08
C LYS A 398 5.10 -32.32 30.09
N HIS A 399 4.97 -31.52 29.04
CA HIS A 399 3.90 -31.64 28.05
C HIS A 399 4.40 -31.41 26.63
N ARG A 400 3.82 -32.14 25.68
CA ARG A 400 3.95 -31.88 24.24
C ARG A 400 2.79 -30.99 23.82
N VAL A 401 3.08 -29.75 23.45
CA VAL A 401 2.09 -28.80 22.95
C VAL A 401 2.19 -28.69 21.44
N VAL A 402 1.05 -28.75 20.75
CA VAL A 402 0.97 -28.58 19.30
C VAL A 402 -0.08 -27.54 18.96
N PHE A 403 0.29 -26.52 18.18
CA PHE A 403 -0.67 -25.65 17.49
C PHE A 403 -0.69 -26.02 16.01
N THR A 404 -1.87 -26.17 15.43
CA THR A 404 -2.03 -26.50 14.02
C THR A 404 -3.07 -25.58 13.37
N TYR A 405 -2.73 -25.02 12.23
CA TYR A 405 -3.60 -24.25 11.37
C TYR A 405 -4.17 -25.14 10.27
N ARG A 406 -5.50 -25.22 10.20
CA ARG A 406 -6.22 -25.98 9.17
C ARG A 406 -7.36 -25.12 8.62
N PRO A 407 -7.10 -24.33 7.57
CA PRO A 407 -8.12 -23.45 7.00
C PRO A 407 -9.28 -24.27 6.42
N LYS A 408 -10.51 -23.86 6.67
CA LYS A 408 -11.72 -24.60 6.23
C LYS A 408 -11.97 -24.61 4.72
N PHE A 409 -11.18 -23.87 3.94
CA PHE A 409 -11.44 -23.59 2.52
C PHE A 409 -10.25 -23.90 1.60
N LEU A 410 -9.37 -24.81 1.99
CA LEU A 410 -8.31 -25.35 1.12
C LEU A 410 -8.59 -26.80 0.75
#